data_AF-A0A832HTW1-F1
#
_entry.id   AF-A0A832HTW1-F1
#
_cell.length_a   1.000
_cell.length_b   1.000
_cell.length_c   1.000
_cell.angle_alpha   90.00
_cell.angle_beta   90.00
_cell.angle_gamma   90.00
#
_symmetry.space_group_name_H-M   'P 1'
#
loop_
_entity.id
_entity.type
_entity.pdbx_description
1 polymer ?
#
loop_
_entity_poly.entity_id
_entity_poly.type
_entity_poly.pdbx_seq_one_letter_code
_entity_poly.pdbx_strand_id
1 'polypeptide(L)'
;MNERIERFRKMVAESPENELARFSLGKALFDARLYAEAKEHFAAAVSKKADWMAALILLGRCELALGNQQAARDILQRAHTLAVQQGHVGPKEEIELLLAGLEGQKPC
;
A
#
# COMPACT_ATOMS: atom_id res chain seq x y z
N MET A 1 11.92 0.14 -20.62
CA MET A 1 11.21 1.37 -20.27
C MET A 1 9.78 0.99 -19.91
N ASN A 2 9.29 1.29 -18.71
CA ASN A 2 7.95 0.85 -18.28
C ASN A 2 6.94 1.94 -18.69
N GLU A 3 6.46 1.92 -19.94
CA GLU A 3 5.62 2.97 -20.54
C GLU A 3 4.37 3.31 -19.68
N ARG A 4 3.85 2.33 -18.94
CA ARG A 4 2.77 2.53 -17.96
C ARG A 4 3.14 3.54 -16.88
N ILE A 5 4.32 3.40 -16.28
CA ILE A 5 4.79 4.27 -15.19
C ILE A 5 4.95 5.71 -15.69
N GLU A 6 5.54 5.89 -16.87
CA GLU A 6 5.71 7.23 -17.46
C GLU A 6 4.37 7.88 -17.79
N ARG A 7 3.42 7.11 -18.32
CA ARG A 7 2.06 7.59 -18.60
C ARG A 7 1.34 8.03 -17.33
N PHE A 8 1.43 7.24 -16.25
CA PHE A 8 0.85 7.63 -14.96
C PHE A 8 1.60 8.82 -14.32
N ARG A 9 2.91 8.93 -14.48
CA ARG A 9 3.67 10.11 -14.02
C ARG A 9 3.20 11.39 -14.71
N LYS A 10 2.97 11.36 -16.03
CA LYS A 10 2.39 12.50 -16.75
C LYS A 10 1.00 12.84 -16.23
N MET A 11 0.12 11.85 -16.07
CA MET A 11 -1.21 12.09 -15.49
C MET A 11 -1.16 12.70 -14.08
N VAL A 12 -0.23 12.25 -13.22
CA VAL A 12 -0.05 12.84 -11.88
C VAL A 12 0.54 14.25 -11.95
N ALA A 13 1.38 14.54 -12.95
CA ALA A 13 1.89 15.90 -13.15
C ALA A 13 0.81 16.86 -13.68
N GLU A 14 -0.06 16.37 -14.57
CA GLU A 14 -1.21 17.12 -15.11
C GLU A 14 -2.34 17.27 -14.08
N SER A 15 -2.47 16.32 -13.14
CA SER A 15 -3.50 16.31 -12.11
C SER A 15 -2.92 15.83 -10.77
N PRO A 16 -2.12 16.68 -10.08
CA PRO A 16 -1.45 16.33 -8.83
C PRO A 16 -2.40 16.13 -7.65
N GLU A 17 -3.60 16.67 -7.77
CA GLU A 17 -4.71 16.53 -6.83
C GLU A 17 -5.44 15.19 -6.97
N ASN A 18 -5.27 14.46 -8.07
CA ASN A 18 -5.96 13.20 -8.29
C ASN A 18 -5.23 12.03 -7.59
N GLU A 19 -5.65 11.71 -6.37
CA GLU A 19 -5.00 10.65 -5.59
C GLU A 19 -5.14 9.26 -6.24
N LEU A 20 -6.20 9.05 -7.04
CA LEU A 20 -6.41 7.82 -7.83
C LEU A 20 -5.34 7.64 -8.91
N ALA A 21 -4.92 8.72 -9.57
CA ALA A 21 -3.81 8.68 -10.53
C ALA A 21 -2.50 8.35 -9.82
N ARG A 22 -2.26 8.95 -8.64
CA ARG A 22 -1.06 8.67 -7.83
C ARG A 22 -1.03 7.24 -7.29
N PHE A 23 -2.17 6.70 -6.87
CA PHE A 23 -2.31 5.29 -6.48
C PHE A 23 -2.04 4.36 -7.66
N SER A 24 -2.57 4.68 -8.85
CA SER A 24 -2.35 3.89 -10.07
C SER A 24 -0.87 3.88 -10.47
N LEU A 25 -0.17 5.01 -10.32
CA LEU A 25 1.28 5.10 -10.47
C LEU A 25 2.01 4.18 -9.48
N GLY A 26 1.66 4.25 -8.18
CA GLY A 26 2.20 3.37 -7.14
C GLY A 26 2.00 1.88 -7.47
N LYS A 27 0.81 1.52 -7.98
CA LYS A 27 0.51 0.13 -8.40
C LYS A 27 1.33 -0.30 -9.61
N ALA A 28 1.57 0.58 -10.57
CA ALA A 28 2.45 0.29 -11.71
C ALA A 28 3.91 0.10 -11.27
N LEU A 29 4.39 0.90 -10.31
CA LEU A 29 5.71 0.74 -9.69
C LEU A 29 5.82 -0.58 -8.92
N PHE A 30 4.78 -0.95 -8.16
CA PHE A 30 4.71 -2.22 -7.45
C PHE A 30 4.81 -3.43 -8.41
N ASP A 31 4.08 -3.39 -9.52
CA ASP A 31 4.13 -4.42 -10.57
C ASP A 31 5.53 -4.51 -11.22
N ALA A 32 6.22 -3.37 -11.34
CA ALA A 32 7.60 -3.29 -11.79
C ALA A 32 8.63 -3.71 -10.71
N ARG A 33 8.19 -4.19 -9.55
CA ARG A 33 9.02 -4.52 -8.37
C ARG A 33 9.82 -3.33 -7.80
N LEU A 34 9.41 -2.10 -8.12
CA LEU A 34 9.98 -0.86 -7.60
C LEU A 34 9.29 -0.48 -6.29
N TYR A 35 9.43 -1.35 -5.27
CA TYR A 35 8.72 -1.21 -3.99
C TYR A 35 9.11 0.05 -3.23
N ALA A 36 10.37 0.50 -3.36
CA ALA A 36 10.90 1.70 -2.71
C ALA A 36 10.24 2.99 -3.22
N GLU A 37 10.02 3.14 -4.52
CA GLU A 37 9.29 4.29 -5.07
C GLU A 37 7.77 4.12 -4.85
N ALA A 38 7.26 2.90 -5.00
CA ALA A 38 5.83 2.61 -4.81
C ALA A 38 5.35 3.02 -3.40
N LYS A 39 6.14 2.71 -2.35
CA LYS A 39 5.78 3.06 -0.98
C LYS A 39 5.62 4.57 -0.78
N GLU A 40 6.43 5.42 -1.42
CA GLU A 40 6.34 6.87 -1.26
C GLU A 40 5.03 7.40 -1.84
N HIS A 41 4.63 6.86 -3.00
CA HIS A 41 3.36 7.21 -3.63
C HIS A 41 2.16 6.72 -2.83
N PHE A 42 2.21 5.51 -2.29
CA PHE A 42 1.16 4.99 -1.43
C PHE A 42 1.09 5.77 -0.11
N ALA A 43 2.23 6.03 0.55
CA ALA A 43 2.31 6.83 1.77
C ALA A 43 1.70 8.22 1.60
N ALA A 44 1.98 8.90 0.49
CA ALA A 44 1.35 10.17 0.16
C ALA A 44 -0.17 10.04 -0.03
N ALA A 45 -0.64 8.96 -0.64
CA ALA A 45 -2.07 8.70 -0.83
C ALA A 45 -2.80 8.45 0.50
N VAL A 46 -2.24 7.62 1.39
CA VAL A 46 -2.83 7.40 2.73
C VAL A 46 -2.68 8.58 3.66
N SER A 47 -1.67 9.44 3.48
CA SER A 47 -1.59 10.70 4.23
C SER A 47 -2.72 11.66 3.86
N LYS A 48 -3.27 11.57 2.64
CA LYS A 48 -4.44 12.35 2.21
C LYS A 48 -5.74 11.67 2.61
N LYS A 49 -5.84 10.36 2.40
CA LYS A 49 -6.99 9.53 2.76
C LYS A 49 -6.55 8.41 3.68
N ALA A 50 -6.55 8.70 4.98
CA ALA A 50 -6.21 7.71 6.00
C ALA A 50 -7.17 6.50 6.00
N ASP A 51 -8.38 6.71 5.49
CA ASP A 51 -9.43 5.68 5.35
C ASP A 51 -9.24 4.75 4.14
N TRP A 52 -8.23 4.99 3.30
CA TRP A 52 -8.04 4.23 2.07
C TRP A 52 -7.37 2.88 2.30
N MET A 53 -8.17 1.89 2.70
CA MET A 53 -7.73 0.52 3.01
C MET A 53 -6.85 -0.10 1.92
N ALA A 54 -7.24 0.00 0.64
CA ALA A 54 -6.46 -0.57 -0.46
C ALA A 54 -5.03 0.01 -0.56
N ALA A 55 -4.86 1.30 -0.27
CA ALA A 55 -3.54 1.95 -0.24
C ALA A 55 -2.72 1.51 0.98
N LEU A 56 -3.35 1.29 2.15
CA LEU A 56 -2.67 0.75 3.32
C LEU A 56 -2.19 -0.70 3.08
N ILE A 57 -3.03 -1.55 2.50
CA ILE A 57 -2.68 -2.94 2.17
C ILE A 57 -1.48 -2.98 1.22
N LEU A 58 -1.53 -2.21 0.13
CA LEU A 58 -0.42 -2.15 -0.82
C LEU A 58 0.84 -1.55 -0.21
N LEU A 59 0.73 -0.53 0.63
CA LEU A 59 1.87 0.03 1.36
C LEU A 59 2.51 -1.01 2.28
N GLY A 60 1.70 -1.76 3.04
CA GLY A 60 2.18 -2.87 3.86
C GLY A 60 2.90 -3.92 3.02
N ARG A 61 2.34 -4.31 1.87
CA ARG A 61 2.99 -5.25 0.93
C ARG A 61 4.30 -4.72 0.36
N CYS A 62 4.41 -3.41 0.09
CA CYS A 62 5.66 -2.78 -0.32
C CYS A 62 6.71 -2.90 0.78
N GLU A 63 6.35 -2.57 2.02
CA GLU A 63 7.26 -2.68 3.17
C GLU A 63 7.72 -4.13 3.40
N LEU A 64 6.84 -5.12 3.22
CA LEU A 64 7.23 -6.54 3.26
C LEU A 64 8.23 -6.92 2.17
N ALA A 65 8.00 -6.46 0.94
CA ALA A 65 8.92 -6.71 -0.16
C ALA A 65 10.28 -6.02 0.03
N LEU A 66 10.31 -4.93 0.80
CA LEU A 66 11.53 -4.22 1.21
C LEU A 66 12.21 -4.84 2.45
N GLY A 67 11.59 -5.86 3.08
CA GLY A 67 12.09 -6.49 4.31
C GLY A 67 11.72 -5.76 5.61
N ASN A 68 10.95 -4.68 5.54
CA ASN A 68 10.52 -3.89 6.68
C ASN A 68 9.26 -4.48 7.34
N GLN A 69 9.39 -5.66 7.94
CA GLN A 69 8.26 -6.37 8.53
C GLN A 69 7.58 -5.62 9.67
N GLN A 70 8.37 -4.88 10.48
CA GLN A 70 7.83 -4.07 11.58
C GLN A 70 6.92 -2.96 11.06
N ALA A 71 7.37 -2.21 10.06
CA ALA A 71 6.59 -1.13 9.45
C ALA A 71 5.33 -1.69 8.77
N ALA A 72 5.48 -2.79 8.01
CA ALA A 72 4.36 -3.46 7.38
C ALA A 72 3.29 -3.89 8.39
N ARG A 73 3.71 -4.46 9.53
CA ARG A 73 2.80 -4.87 10.61
C ARG A 73 2.02 -3.68 11.15
N ASP A 74 2.68 -2.57 11.46
CA ASP A 74 2.00 -1.36 11.96
C ASP A 74 0.93 -0.87 10.98
N ILE A 75 1.30 -0.75 9.70
CA ILE A 75 0.40 -0.28 8.65
C ILE A 75 -0.80 -1.22 8.47
N LEU A 76 -0.55 -2.53 8.43
CA LEU A 76 -1.60 -3.55 8.30
C LEU A 76 -2.51 -3.57 9.54
N GLN A 77 -1.99 -3.40 10.75
CA GLN A 77 -2.82 -3.30 11.96
C GLN A 77 -3.76 -2.08 11.92
N ARG A 78 -3.29 -0.94 11.40
CA ARG A 78 -4.13 0.24 11.19
C ARG A 78 -5.22 -0.03 10.15
N ALA A 79 -4.86 -0.67 9.05
CA ALA A 79 -5.82 -1.08 8.02
C ALA A 79 -6.88 -2.04 8.56
N HIS A 80 -6.46 -3.03 9.37
CA HIS A 80 -7.37 -3.98 10.00
C HIS A 80 -8.36 -3.28 10.94
N THR A 81 -7.86 -2.34 11.75
CA THR A 81 -8.68 -1.55 12.66
C THR A 81 -9.71 -0.72 11.90
N LEU A 82 -9.36 -0.14 10.75
CA LEU A 82 -10.30 0.56 9.87
C LEU A 82 -11.33 -0.39 9.25
N ALA A 83 -10.90 -1.56 8.77
CA ALA A 83 -11.79 -2.56 8.18
C ALA A 83 -12.81 -3.10 9.20
N VAL A 84 -12.38 -3.32 10.45
CA VAL A 84 -13.25 -3.71 11.57
C VAL A 84 -14.24 -2.59 11.90
N GLN A 85 -13.78 -1.33 11.96
CA GLN A 85 -14.66 -0.19 12.24
C GLN A 85 -15.71 0.04 11.13
N GLN A 86 -15.35 -0.16 9.87
CA GLN A 86 -16.27 -0.02 8.73
C GLN A 86 -17.10 -1.27 8.45
N GLY A 87 -16.84 -2.39 9.13
CA GLY A 87 -17.53 -3.66 8.89
C GLY A 87 -17.22 -4.30 7.53
N HIS A 88 -16.11 -3.92 6.88
CA HIS A 88 -15.71 -4.47 5.59
C HIS A 88 -14.96 -5.80 5.76
N VAL A 89 -15.67 -6.91 5.60
CA VAL A 89 -15.13 -8.27 5.79
C VAL A 89 -14.04 -8.62 4.77
N GLY A 90 -14.21 -8.23 3.50
CA GLY A 90 -13.25 -8.56 2.43
C GLY A 90 -11.80 -8.08 2.68
N PRO A 91 -11.54 -6.77 2.82
CA PRO A 91 -10.20 -6.28 3.11
C PRO A 91 -9.68 -6.75 4.47
N LYS A 92 -10.57 -6.98 5.45
CA LYS A 92 -10.19 -7.48 6.77
C LYS A 92 -9.50 -8.84 6.67
N GLU A 93 -10.11 -9.81 5.98
CA GLU A 93 -9.55 -11.16 5.84
C GLU A 93 -8.18 -11.15 5.13
N GLU A 94 -8.03 -10.34 4.06
CA GLU A 94 -6.75 -10.20 3.36
C GLU A 94 -5.65 -9.65 4.30
N ILE A 95 -5.99 -8.67 5.14
CA ILE A 95 -5.05 -8.08 6.11
C ILE A 95 -4.67 -9.09 7.20
N GLU A 96 -5.65 -9.84 7.73
CA GLU A 96 -5.40 -10.87 8.74
C GLU A 96 -4.45 -11.96 8.20
N LEU A 97 -4.65 -12.39 6.95
CA LEU A 97 -3.76 -13.36 6.29
C LEU A 97 -2.33 -12.82 6.16
N LEU A 98 -2.18 -11.55 5.76
CA LEU A 98 -0.88 -10.90 5.66
C LEU A 98 -0.20 -10.80 7.03
N LEU A 99 -0.93 -10.39 8.07
CA LEU A 99 -0.41 -10.28 9.44
C LEU A 99 0.01 -11.64 10.00
N ALA A 100 -0.79 -12.68 9.80
CA ALA A 100 -0.49 -14.05 10.24
C ALA A 100 0.85 -14.56 9.66
N GLY A 101 1.15 -14.23 8.40
CA GLY A 101 2.43 -14.54 7.76
C GLY A 101 3.65 -13.83 8.39
N LEU A 102 3.42 -12.71 9.09
CA LEU A 102 4.45 -11.97 9.83
C LEU A 102 4.63 -12.47 11.25
N GLU A 103 3.55 -12.91 11.91
CA GLU A 103 3.62 -13.45 13.28
C GLU A 103 4.40 -14.77 13.35
N GLY A 104 4.40 -15.55 12.26
CA GLY A 104 5.21 -16.76 12.13
C GLY A 104 6.73 -16.50 12.05
N GLN A 105 7.17 -15.27 11.79
CA GLN A 105 8.56 -14.85 11.82
C GLN A 105 8.88 -14.23 13.17
N LYS A 106 8.74 -15.03 14.24
CA LYS A 106 9.31 -14.68 15.54
C LYS A 106 10.81 -15.00 15.46
N PRO A 107 11.72 -14.01 15.45
CA PRO A 107 13.14 -14.33 15.63
C PRO A 107 13.30 -14.93 17.03
N CYS A 108 13.79 -16.17 17.07
CA CYS A 108 14.32 -16.79 18.28
C CYS A 108 15.47 -15.95 18.85
#